data_AF-A0A2X0J2B2-F1
#
_entry.id   AF-A0A2X0J2B2-F1
#
_cell.length_a   1.000
_cell.length_b   1.000
_cell.length_c   1.000
_cell.angle_alpha   90.00
_cell.angle_beta   90.00
_cell.angle_gamma   90.00
#
_symmetry.space_group_name_H-M   'P 1'
#
loop_
_entity.id
_entity.type
_entity.pdbx_description
1 polymer ?
#
loop_
_entity_poly.entity_id
_entity_poly.type
_entity_poly.pdbx_seq_one_letter_code
_entity_poly.pdbx_strand_id
1 'polypeptide(L)'
;MTVPVQPLSVERTRELMHRDEASARTELLLRLMYSSTAAGTAFQALRDPAAEVADTTAAVLSTIDERALAVERAARMRNLQRQLERTCPPLRGCLPNGLLARQVQDYADSDAFWRPLGTTLFENFCLFAHARVREQSQLWADVLQLFGLVARFSTQELIAPPPEVCACTSGLPGAAPDPAAAPASPWDSGGLVAPDIPGALQVETFPSAWRLVDDRGRMPTSLEPEAIGPEGTYQIVVAAFPGGKVTAATLLPLRG
;
A
#
# COMPACT_ATOMS: atom_id res chain seq x y z
N MET A 1 17.15 1.91 1.79
CA MET A 1 16.85 2.87 2.88
C MET A 1 15.81 2.25 3.79
N THR A 2 16.16 1.93 5.03
CA THR A 2 15.21 1.47 6.05
C THR A 2 14.43 2.69 6.56
N VAL A 3 13.14 2.76 6.22
CA VAL A 3 12.25 3.80 6.78
C VAL A 3 11.96 3.39 8.23
N PRO A 4 12.36 4.18 9.24
CA PRO A 4 12.06 3.84 10.62
C PRO A 4 10.54 3.84 10.82
N VAL A 5 10.00 2.73 11.31
CA VAL A 5 8.61 2.57 11.74
C VAL A 5 8.46 3.19 13.14
N GLN A 6 8.80 4.47 13.29
CA GLN A 6 8.61 5.24 14.53
C GLN A 6 7.25 5.95 14.56
N PRO A 7 6.75 6.42 15.72
CA PRO A 7 5.36 6.84 15.95
C PRO A 7 5.06 8.25 15.41
N LEU A 8 5.42 8.50 14.15
CA LEU A 8 5.23 9.77 13.43
C LEU A 8 3.78 10.27 13.46
N SER A 9 2.83 9.34 13.58
CA SER A 9 1.40 9.63 13.69
C SER A 9 1.05 10.46 14.95
N VAL A 10 1.74 10.23 16.08
CA VAL A 10 1.50 10.99 17.33
C VAL A 10 2.03 12.41 17.20
N GLU A 11 3.27 12.57 16.71
CA GLU A 11 3.91 13.88 16.53
C GLU A 11 3.12 14.74 15.55
N ARG A 12 2.73 14.16 14.41
CA ARG A 12 1.89 14.84 13.43
C ARG A 12 0.53 15.21 13.99
N THR A 13 -0.10 14.33 14.78
CA THR A 13 -1.37 14.66 15.44
C THR A 13 -1.21 15.86 16.38
N ARG A 14 -0.13 15.92 17.16
CA ARG A 14 0.17 17.08 18.02
C ARG A 14 0.40 18.35 17.20
N GLU A 15 1.21 18.28 16.15
CA GLU A 15 1.45 19.41 15.24
C GLU A 15 0.13 19.97 14.69
N LEU A 16 -0.78 19.09 14.23
CA LEU A 16 -2.08 19.49 13.71
C LEU A 16 -2.99 20.13 14.76
N MET A 17 -2.86 19.74 16.04
CA MET A 17 -3.60 20.34 17.15
C MET A 17 -3.15 21.77 17.47
N HIS A 18 -1.89 22.11 17.22
CA HIS A 18 -1.35 23.46 17.44
C HIS A 18 -1.63 24.43 16.28
N ARG A 19 -1.94 23.90 15.09
CA ARG A 19 -2.17 24.71 13.88
C ARG A 19 -3.63 25.17 13.82
N ASP A 20 -3.87 26.47 13.93
CA ASP A 20 -5.22 27.04 13.93
C ASP A 20 -5.80 27.33 12.52
N GLU A 21 -5.50 26.47 11.56
CA GLU A 21 -5.96 26.63 10.16
C GLU A 21 -6.91 25.52 9.72
N ALA A 22 -7.76 25.82 8.74
CA ALA A 22 -8.82 24.92 8.30
C ALA A 22 -8.29 23.61 7.67
N SER A 23 -7.17 23.68 6.95
CA SER A 23 -6.50 22.53 6.35
C SER A 23 -6.00 21.55 7.41
N ALA A 24 -5.34 22.05 8.46
CA ALA A 24 -4.83 21.25 9.57
C ALA A 24 -5.97 20.57 10.35
N ARG A 25 -7.06 21.31 10.63
CA ARG A 25 -8.27 20.72 11.26
C ARG A 25 -8.91 19.64 10.40
N THR A 26 -8.99 19.85 9.09
CA THR A 26 -9.53 18.84 8.16
C THR A 26 -8.67 17.58 8.16
N GLU A 27 -7.34 17.72 8.07
CA GLU A 27 -6.42 16.59 8.16
C GLU A 27 -6.56 15.86 9.51
N LEU A 28 -6.64 16.60 10.61
CA LEU A 28 -6.82 16.03 11.95
C LEU A 28 -8.11 15.21 12.03
N LEU A 29 -9.25 15.76 11.62
CA LEU A 29 -10.55 15.06 11.63
C LEU A 29 -10.52 13.79 10.78
N LEU A 30 -9.91 13.83 9.59
CA LEU A 30 -9.68 12.64 8.78
C LEU A 30 -8.85 11.61 9.55
N ARG A 31 -7.75 12.03 10.19
CA ARG A 31 -6.91 11.15 11.01
C ARG A 31 -7.70 10.51 12.14
N LEU A 32 -8.56 11.24 12.84
CA LEU A 32 -9.38 10.68 13.93
C LEU A 32 -10.31 9.54 13.47
N MET A 33 -10.82 9.65 12.23
CA MET A 33 -11.72 8.65 11.64
C MET A 33 -11.01 7.36 11.19
N TYR A 34 -9.70 7.39 10.96
CA TYR A 34 -8.94 6.22 10.50
C TYR A 34 -7.97 5.67 11.55
N SER A 35 -7.36 6.55 12.35
CA SER A 35 -6.32 6.21 13.31
C SER A 35 -6.85 6.19 14.74
N SER A 36 -6.68 5.04 15.40
CA SER A 36 -6.94 4.86 16.82
C SER A 36 -5.93 5.64 17.67
N THR A 37 -4.67 5.67 17.24
CA THR A 37 -3.58 6.41 17.88
C THR A 37 -3.80 7.92 17.84
N ALA A 38 -4.21 8.47 16.70
CA ALA A 38 -4.52 9.90 16.57
C ALA A 38 -5.69 10.31 17.48
N ALA A 39 -6.76 9.50 17.50
CA ALA A 39 -7.90 9.74 18.38
C ALA A 39 -7.53 9.69 19.87
N GLY A 40 -6.79 8.67 20.30
CA GLY A 40 -6.31 8.60 21.68
C GLY A 40 -5.48 9.82 22.05
N THR A 41 -4.56 10.24 21.17
CA THR A 41 -3.70 11.40 21.37
C THR A 41 -4.52 12.70 21.50
N ALA A 42 -5.50 12.92 20.62
CA ALA A 42 -6.31 14.14 20.63
C ALA A 42 -7.22 14.24 21.87
N PHE A 43 -7.91 13.16 22.23
CA PHE A 43 -8.77 13.18 23.43
C PHE A 43 -7.98 13.20 24.72
N GLN A 44 -6.77 12.65 24.75
CA GLN A 44 -5.87 12.81 25.88
C GLN A 44 -5.45 14.26 26.04
N ALA A 45 -5.08 14.94 24.96
CA ALA A 45 -4.72 16.37 25.00
C ALA A 45 -5.87 17.24 25.49
N LEU A 46 -7.12 16.99 25.07
CA LEU A 46 -8.29 17.72 25.58
C LEU A 46 -8.55 17.55 27.08
N ARG A 47 -8.09 16.44 27.66
CA ARG A 47 -8.25 16.15 29.10
C ARG A 47 -7.09 16.70 29.93
N ASP A 48 -5.98 17.03 29.30
CA ASP A 48 -4.77 17.50 29.94
C ASP A 48 -4.73 19.03 29.96
N PRO A 49 -4.87 19.69 31.12
CA PRO A 49 -4.81 21.15 31.23
C PRO A 49 -3.46 21.75 30.81
N ALA A 50 -2.40 20.94 30.77
CA ALA A 50 -1.07 21.36 30.34
C ALA A 50 -0.85 21.18 28.83
N ALA A 51 -1.76 20.52 28.12
CA ALA A 51 -1.63 20.35 26.68
C ALA A 51 -2.05 21.61 25.94
N GLU A 52 -1.15 22.14 25.11
CA GLU A 52 -1.48 23.25 24.22
C GLU A 52 -2.27 22.72 23.02
N VAL A 53 -3.50 23.18 22.86
CA VAL A 53 -4.35 22.92 21.68
C VAL A 53 -4.90 24.26 21.21
N ALA A 54 -4.84 24.54 19.91
CA ALA A 54 -5.39 25.78 19.36
C ALA A 54 -6.89 25.91 19.69
N ASP A 55 -7.33 27.10 20.10
CA ASP A 55 -8.69 27.33 20.61
C ASP A 55 -9.80 26.81 19.69
N THR A 56 -9.73 27.12 18.39
CA THR A 56 -10.72 26.64 17.41
C THR A 56 -10.67 25.12 17.26
N THR A 57 -9.48 24.53 17.28
CA THR A 57 -9.31 23.08 17.20
C THR A 57 -9.88 22.41 18.45
N ALA A 58 -9.61 22.94 19.65
CA ALA A 58 -10.18 22.46 20.90
C ALA A 58 -11.71 22.53 20.89
N ALA A 59 -12.27 23.66 20.44
CA ALA A 59 -13.71 23.83 20.29
C ALA A 59 -14.32 22.76 19.38
N VAL A 60 -13.75 22.53 18.18
CA VAL A 60 -14.21 21.48 17.27
C VAL A 60 -14.11 20.09 17.91
N LEU A 61 -12.96 19.74 18.47
CA LEU A 61 -12.75 18.42 19.07
C LEU A 61 -13.72 18.16 20.23
N SER A 62 -14.08 19.18 21.01
CA SER A 62 -15.05 19.07 22.10
C SER A 62 -16.47 18.70 21.65
N THR A 63 -16.80 18.92 20.37
CA THR A 63 -18.10 18.55 19.80
C THR A 63 -18.18 17.09 19.36
N ILE A 64 -17.04 16.39 19.33
CA ILE A 64 -16.96 15.01 18.83
C ILE A 64 -17.30 14.04 19.95
N ASP A 65 -18.32 13.21 19.73
CA ASP A 65 -18.60 12.06 20.58
C ASP A 65 -17.56 10.95 20.34
N GLU A 66 -16.72 10.68 21.34
CA GLU A 66 -15.67 9.67 21.30
C GLU A 66 -16.19 8.26 20.99
N ARG A 67 -17.39 7.91 21.49
CA ARG A 67 -18.01 6.59 21.24
C ARG A 67 -18.50 6.49 19.81
N ALA A 68 -19.17 7.53 19.30
CA ALA A 68 -19.63 7.55 17.92
C ALA A 68 -18.44 7.49 16.94
N LEU A 69 -17.36 8.23 17.23
CA LEU A 69 -16.13 8.18 16.45
C LEU A 69 -15.49 6.79 16.47
N ALA A 70 -15.48 6.09 17.61
CA ALA A 70 -14.96 4.73 17.69
C ALA A 70 -15.76 3.75 16.80
N VAL A 71 -17.08 3.88 16.75
CA VAL A 71 -17.96 3.07 15.88
C VAL A 71 -17.67 3.35 14.40
N GLU A 72 -17.60 4.63 14.01
CA GLU A 72 -17.30 5.04 12.64
C GLU A 72 -15.92 4.56 12.19
N ARG A 73 -14.90 4.72 13.03
CA ARG A 73 -13.55 4.23 12.75
C ARG A 73 -13.53 2.72 12.54
N ALA A 74 -14.21 1.95 13.39
CA ALA A 74 -14.32 0.51 13.22
C ALA A 74 -15.00 0.14 11.88
N ALA A 75 -16.02 0.89 11.44
CA ALA A 75 -16.64 0.70 10.13
C ALA A 75 -15.67 0.99 8.97
N ARG A 76 -14.90 2.07 9.07
CA ARG A 76 -13.88 2.44 8.07
C ARG A 76 -12.76 1.40 7.97
N MET A 77 -12.28 0.87 9.09
CA MET A 77 -11.27 -0.20 9.07
C MET A 77 -11.79 -1.46 8.39
N ARG A 78 -13.03 -1.87 8.67
CA ARG A 78 -13.67 -2.98 7.94
C ARG A 78 -13.81 -2.70 6.44
N ASN A 79 -14.11 -1.45 6.05
CA ASN A 79 -14.20 -1.08 4.64
C ASN A 79 -12.83 -1.12 3.96
N LEU A 80 -11.80 -0.57 4.61
CA LEU A 80 -10.42 -0.57 4.13
C LEU A 80 -9.91 -2.01 3.95
N GLN A 81 -10.07 -2.86 4.96
CA GLN A 81 -9.68 -4.27 4.87
C GLN A 81 -10.40 -4.97 3.72
N ARG A 82 -11.72 -4.81 3.60
CA ARG A 82 -12.50 -5.41 2.50
C ARG A 82 -12.04 -4.90 1.13
N GLN A 83 -11.71 -3.62 1.01
CA GLN A 83 -11.20 -3.05 -0.24
C GLN A 83 -9.85 -3.68 -0.61
N LEU A 84 -8.92 -3.77 0.34
CA LEU A 84 -7.61 -4.37 0.11
C LEU A 84 -7.72 -5.86 -0.24
N GLU A 85 -8.58 -6.62 0.46
CA GLU A 85 -8.84 -8.03 0.17
C GLU A 85 -9.45 -8.25 -1.23
N ARG A 86 -10.31 -7.32 -1.69
CA ARG A 86 -10.91 -7.40 -3.03
C ARG A 86 -9.92 -7.13 -4.15
N THR A 87 -8.94 -6.26 -3.92
CA THR A 87 -7.92 -5.94 -4.93
C THR A 87 -7.03 -7.16 -5.23
N CYS A 88 -6.71 -7.96 -4.20
CA CYS A 88 -5.94 -9.17 -4.40
C CYS A 88 -6.33 -10.30 -3.43
N PRO A 89 -7.36 -11.10 -3.76
CA PRO A 89 -7.81 -12.21 -2.91
C PRO A 89 -6.72 -13.24 -2.54
N PRO A 90 -5.79 -13.61 -3.45
CA PRO A 90 -4.73 -14.57 -3.13
C PRO A 90 -3.84 -14.17 -1.95
N LEU A 91 -3.62 -12.87 -1.71
CA LEU A 91 -2.77 -12.39 -0.62
C LEU A 91 -3.24 -12.92 0.75
N ARG A 92 -4.55 -13.08 0.94
CA ARG A 92 -5.12 -13.59 2.20
C ARG A 92 -4.70 -15.03 2.48
N GLY A 93 -4.59 -15.87 1.45
CA GLY A 93 -4.13 -17.25 1.61
C GLY A 93 -2.62 -17.34 1.84
N CYS A 94 -1.87 -16.30 1.47
CA CYS A 94 -0.42 -16.24 1.62
C CYS A 94 0.05 -15.63 2.96
N LEU A 95 -0.83 -15.05 3.77
CA LEU A 95 -0.45 -14.48 5.06
C LEU A 95 -1.08 -15.29 6.20
N PRO A 96 -0.40 -15.44 7.35
CA PRO A 96 -0.99 -16.03 8.54
C PRO A 96 -2.31 -15.36 8.91
N ASN A 97 -3.23 -16.16 9.44
CA ASN A 97 -4.51 -15.66 9.93
C ASN A 97 -4.32 -14.51 10.91
N GLY A 98 -5.02 -13.40 10.66
CA GLY A 98 -4.95 -12.19 11.48
C GLY A 98 -3.77 -11.26 11.15
N LEU A 99 -2.73 -11.71 10.44
CA LEU A 99 -1.60 -10.84 10.07
C LEU A 99 -2.08 -9.70 9.17
N LEU A 100 -2.88 -10.00 8.14
CA LEU A 100 -3.41 -8.97 7.24
C LEU A 100 -4.21 -7.91 8.00
N ALA A 101 -5.16 -8.32 8.86
CA ALA A 101 -5.98 -7.40 9.64
C ALA A 101 -5.13 -6.51 10.55
N ARG A 102 -4.10 -7.08 11.21
CA ARG A 102 -3.15 -6.32 12.03
C ARG A 102 -2.36 -5.31 11.18
N GLN A 103 -1.84 -5.72 10.03
CA GLN A 103 -1.10 -4.84 9.13
C GLN A 103 -1.98 -3.70 8.59
N VAL A 104 -3.27 -3.95 8.32
CA VAL A 104 -4.20 -2.90 7.87
C VAL A 104 -4.43 -1.86 8.97
N GLN A 105 -4.61 -2.30 10.23
CA GLN A 105 -4.75 -1.39 11.36
C GLN A 105 -3.47 -0.58 11.56
N ASP A 106 -2.32 -1.26 11.60
CA ASP A 106 -1.01 -0.62 11.75
C ASP A 106 -0.73 0.37 10.61
N TYR A 107 -1.16 0.05 9.38
CA TYR A 107 -1.03 0.92 8.22
C TYR A 107 -1.86 2.19 8.40
N ALA A 108 -3.14 2.08 8.74
CA ALA A 108 -4.03 3.22 8.98
C ALA A 108 -3.59 4.11 10.15
N ASP A 109 -2.93 3.52 11.15
CA ASP A 109 -2.33 4.24 12.28
C ASP A 109 -0.96 4.87 11.95
N SER A 110 -0.40 4.61 10.76
CA SER A 110 0.89 5.11 10.33
C SER A 110 0.78 6.33 9.42
N ASP A 111 1.88 7.09 9.34
CA ASP A 111 2.03 8.17 8.36
C ASP A 111 2.03 7.68 6.91
N ALA A 112 2.36 6.41 6.66
CA ALA A 112 2.38 5.85 5.31
C ALA A 112 0.97 5.76 4.69
N PHE A 113 -0.10 5.75 5.50
CA PHE A 113 -1.47 5.81 5.00
C PHE A 113 -1.80 7.16 4.35
N TRP A 114 -1.17 8.22 4.84
CA TRP A 114 -1.44 9.60 4.41
C TRP A 114 -0.49 10.08 3.31
N ARG A 115 0.48 9.25 2.90
CA ARG A 115 1.48 9.57 1.88
C ARG A 115 1.31 8.64 0.67
N PRO A 116 1.07 9.18 -0.54
CA PRO A 116 1.01 8.36 -1.74
C PRO A 116 2.43 8.00 -2.21
N LEU A 117 2.99 6.92 -1.67
CA LEU A 117 4.33 6.43 -2.04
C LEU A 117 4.33 5.62 -3.35
N GLY A 118 3.22 4.96 -3.63
CA GLY A 118 2.92 4.22 -4.85
C GLY A 118 1.68 4.77 -5.56
N THR A 119 1.33 4.10 -6.66
CA THR A 119 0.26 4.45 -7.60
C THR A 119 -1.13 4.05 -7.11
N THR A 120 -1.23 3.04 -6.25
CA THR A 120 -2.51 2.57 -5.70
C THR A 120 -2.50 2.49 -4.18
N LEU A 121 -3.69 2.55 -3.57
CA LEU A 121 -3.86 2.28 -2.13
C LEU A 121 -3.31 0.90 -1.74
N PHE A 122 -3.48 -0.10 -2.60
CA PHE A 122 -3.00 -1.45 -2.33
C PHE A 122 -1.47 -1.54 -2.42
N GLU A 123 -0.85 -0.88 -3.39
CA GLU A 123 0.62 -0.77 -3.47
C GLU A 123 1.18 -0.04 -2.24
N ASN A 124 0.56 1.07 -1.81
CA ASN A 124 0.95 1.77 -0.59
C ASN A 124 0.88 0.89 0.66
N PHE A 125 -0.19 0.11 0.79
CA PHE A 125 -0.33 -0.88 1.86
C PHE A 125 0.79 -1.94 1.79
N CYS A 126 1.06 -2.50 0.60
CA CYS A 126 2.12 -3.48 0.40
C CYS A 126 3.50 -2.91 0.73
N LEU A 127 3.82 -1.67 0.35
CA LEU A 127 5.08 -1.00 0.68
C LEU A 127 5.27 -0.91 2.19
N PHE A 128 4.24 -0.45 2.91
CA PHE A 128 4.24 -0.38 4.37
C PHE A 128 4.43 -1.77 5.00
N ALA A 129 3.60 -2.74 4.59
CA ALA A 129 3.61 -4.07 5.17
C ALA A 129 4.93 -4.79 4.88
N HIS A 130 5.47 -4.68 3.66
CA HIS A 130 6.77 -5.24 3.26
C HIS A 130 7.88 -4.75 4.21
N ALA A 131 7.97 -3.43 4.42
CA ALA A 131 8.99 -2.86 5.30
C ALA A 131 8.88 -3.38 6.74
N ARG A 132 7.65 -3.58 7.23
CA ARG A 132 7.38 -4.01 8.62
C ARG A 132 7.58 -5.51 8.85
N VAL A 133 7.30 -6.35 7.86
CA VAL A 133 7.42 -7.81 8.01
C VAL A 133 8.78 -8.35 7.60
N ARG A 134 9.60 -7.57 6.88
CA ARG A 134 10.93 -8.00 6.41
C ARG A 134 11.84 -8.51 7.52
N GLU A 135 11.78 -7.91 8.70
CA GLU A 135 12.55 -8.36 9.87
C GLU A 135 12.03 -9.67 10.48
N GLN A 136 10.77 -10.03 10.20
CA GLN A 136 10.10 -11.22 10.74
C GLN A 136 10.18 -12.41 9.78
N SER A 137 9.99 -12.16 8.49
CA SER A 137 9.98 -13.18 7.45
C SER A 137 10.25 -12.57 6.08
N GLN A 138 11.35 -12.99 5.45
CA GLN A 138 11.67 -12.62 4.07
C GLN A 138 10.61 -13.15 3.10
N LEU A 139 10.02 -14.33 3.36
CA LEU A 139 8.95 -14.89 2.54
C LEU A 139 7.73 -13.96 2.49
N TRP A 140 7.29 -13.44 3.64
CA TRP A 140 6.15 -12.51 3.67
C TRP A 140 6.47 -11.18 3.00
N ALA A 141 7.70 -10.70 3.15
CA ALA A 141 8.16 -9.50 2.48
C ALA A 141 8.13 -9.67 0.95
N ASP A 142 8.72 -10.75 0.43
CA ASP A 142 8.77 -11.03 -1.00
C ASP A 142 7.36 -11.18 -1.59
N VAL A 143 6.45 -11.84 -0.85
CA VAL A 143 5.02 -11.96 -1.21
C VAL A 143 4.37 -10.58 -1.33
N LEU A 144 4.56 -9.70 -0.34
CA LEU A 144 3.99 -8.35 -0.36
C LEU A 144 4.57 -7.49 -1.49
N GLN A 145 5.86 -7.64 -1.80
CA GLN A 145 6.49 -6.98 -2.94
C GLN A 145 5.91 -7.46 -4.28
N LEU A 146 5.77 -8.78 -4.46
CA LEU A 146 5.15 -9.35 -5.66
C LEU A 146 3.74 -8.80 -5.87
N PHE A 147 2.89 -8.85 -4.84
CA PHE A 147 1.52 -8.38 -4.94
C PHE A 147 1.43 -6.86 -5.11
N GLY A 148 2.32 -6.10 -4.49
CA GLY A 148 2.42 -4.65 -4.67
C GLY A 148 2.77 -4.26 -6.10
N LEU A 149 3.76 -4.93 -6.70
CA LEU A 149 4.17 -4.72 -8.10
C LEU A 149 3.05 -5.10 -9.08
N VAL A 150 2.37 -6.22 -8.86
CA VAL A 150 1.25 -6.63 -9.72
C VAL A 150 0.09 -5.63 -9.64
N ALA A 151 -0.21 -5.11 -8.45
CA ALA A 151 -1.24 -4.10 -8.28
C ALA A 151 -0.90 -2.76 -8.96
N ARG A 152 0.37 -2.33 -8.89
CA ARG A 152 0.89 -1.16 -9.62
C ARG A 152 0.60 -1.26 -11.11
N PHE A 153 0.88 -2.41 -11.70
CA PHE A 153 0.66 -2.65 -13.14
C PHE A 153 -0.79 -2.88 -13.55
N SER A 154 -1.67 -3.09 -12.56
CA SER A 154 -3.11 -3.25 -12.79
C SER A 154 -3.85 -1.90 -12.85
N THR A 155 -3.14 -0.78 -12.80
CA THR A 155 -3.72 0.57 -12.90
C THR A 155 -4.16 0.92 -14.32
N GLN A 156 -5.23 1.70 -14.44
CA GLN A 156 -5.80 2.09 -15.73
C GLN A 156 -4.84 2.91 -16.60
N GLU A 157 -3.83 3.56 -16.02
CA GLU A 157 -2.82 4.34 -16.75
C GLU A 157 -1.94 3.48 -17.66
N LEU A 158 -1.82 2.17 -17.40
CA LEU A 158 -1.09 1.22 -18.27
C LEU A 158 -2.03 0.44 -19.19
N ILE A 159 -3.34 0.62 -19.03
CA ILE A 159 -4.37 -0.03 -19.83
C ILE A 159 -4.82 1.00 -20.85
N ALA A 160 -4.25 0.95 -22.06
CA ALA A 160 -4.77 1.73 -23.17
C ALA A 160 -6.30 1.48 -23.27
N PRO A 161 -7.14 2.53 -23.26
CA PRO A 161 -8.56 2.33 -23.43
C PRO A 161 -8.79 1.63 -24.78
N PRO A 162 -9.77 0.69 -24.89
CA PRO A 162 -10.10 0.11 -26.18
C PRO A 162 -10.41 1.24 -27.17
N PRO A 163 -10.06 1.09 -28.46
CA PRO A 163 -10.15 2.16 -29.47
C PRO A 163 -11.57 2.71 -29.72
N GLU A 164 -12.58 2.17 -29.04
CA GLU A 164 -14.00 2.47 -29.21
C GLU A 164 -14.61 3.29 -28.06
N VAL A 165 -13.85 3.68 -27.03
CA VAL A 165 -14.42 4.52 -25.96
C VAL A 165 -14.40 5.99 -26.37
N CYS A 166 -15.59 6.53 -26.63
CA CYS A 166 -15.79 7.96 -26.88
C CYS A 166 -15.14 8.81 -25.78
N ALA A 167 -14.39 9.84 -26.19
CA ALA A 167 -13.81 10.85 -25.29
C ALA A 167 -14.85 11.56 -24.38
N CYS A 168 -16.14 11.43 -24.70
CA CYS A 168 -17.24 11.94 -23.91
C CYS A 168 -17.50 11.19 -22.58
N THR A 169 -17.03 9.95 -22.43
CA THR A 169 -17.25 9.14 -21.20
C THR A 169 -16.05 9.10 -20.25
N SER A 170 -14.84 9.48 -20.68
CA SER A 170 -13.61 9.41 -19.87
C SER A 170 -13.14 10.75 -19.30
N GLY A 171 -13.75 11.89 -19.68
CA GLY A 171 -13.47 13.20 -19.09
C GLY A 171 -12.04 13.74 -19.27
N LEU A 172 -11.17 13.06 -20.01
CA LEU A 172 -9.80 13.47 -20.28
C LEU A 172 -9.52 13.41 -21.80
N PRO A 173 -9.02 14.49 -22.42
CA PRO A 173 -8.59 14.45 -23.81
C PRO A 173 -7.39 13.50 -23.94
N GLY A 174 -7.47 12.61 -24.93
CA GLY A 174 -6.51 11.54 -25.19
C GLY A 174 -5.10 12.03 -25.52
N ALA A 175 -4.26 12.13 -24.50
CA ALA A 175 -2.87 11.74 -24.64
C ALA A 175 -2.80 10.24 -24.29
N ALA A 176 -2.23 9.43 -25.18
CA ALA A 176 -1.78 8.11 -24.77
C ALA A 176 -0.86 8.31 -23.55
N PRO A 177 -1.02 7.54 -22.46
CA PRO A 177 -0.11 7.62 -21.33
C PRO A 177 1.31 7.43 -21.86
N ASP A 178 2.18 8.41 -21.67
CA ASP A 178 3.58 8.31 -22.05
C ASP A 178 4.23 7.30 -21.08
N PRO A 179 4.60 6.10 -21.54
CA PRO A 179 5.24 5.12 -20.67
C PRO A 179 6.60 5.63 -20.14
N ALA A 180 7.23 6.60 -20.81
CA ALA A 180 8.45 7.26 -20.34
C ALA A 180 8.20 8.28 -19.21
N ALA A 181 6.95 8.68 -18.98
CA ALA A 181 6.54 9.54 -17.87
C ALA A 181 6.02 8.77 -16.65
N ALA A 182 6.07 7.43 -16.66
CA ALA A 182 5.67 6.63 -15.52
C ALA A 182 6.53 7.00 -14.29
N PRO A 183 5.90 7.28 -13.12
CA PRO A 183 6.66 7.63 -11.92
C PRO A 183 7.62 6.50 -11.57
N ALA A 184 8.82 6.85 -11.09
CA ALA A 184 9.82 5.86 -10.68
C ALA A 184 9.21 4.84 -9.70
N SER A 185 9.63 3.58 -9.82
CA SER A 185 9.14 2.54 -8.91
C SER A 185 9.62 2.81 -7.48
N PRO A 186 8.73 2.73 -6.48
CA PRO A 186 9.13 2.82 -5.07
C PRO A 186 9.78 1.52 -4.57
N TRP A 187 9.76 0.45 -5.38
CA TRP A 187 10.31 -0.86 -5.04
C TRP A 187 11.82 -0.92 -5.33
N ASP A 188 12.56 -1.54 -4.42
CA ASP A 188 13.99 -1.78 -4.61
C ASP A 188 14.19 -2.98 -5.54
N SER A 189 14.88 -2.76 -6.67
CA SER A 189 15.25 -3.83 -7.61
C SER A 189 16.43 -4.67 -7.11
N GLY A 190 17.06 -4.30 -5.99
CA GLY A 190 18.25 -4.98 -5.48
C GLY A 190 19.45 -4.88 -6.42
N GLY A 191 19.48 -3.87 -7.29
CA GLY A 191 20.50 -3.71 -8.33
C GLY A 191 20.34 -4.65 -9.53
N LEU A 192 19.24 -5.42 -9.60
CA LEU A 192 18.95 -6.26 -10.75
C LEU A 192 18.51 -5.42 -11.95
N VAL A 193 18.94 -5.85 -13.13
CA VAL A 193 18.51 -5.26 -14.40
C VAL A 193 17.28 -6.02 -14.88
N ALA A 194 16.19 -5.30 -15.13
CA ALA A 194 15.00 -5.87 -15.72
C ALA A 194 15.32 -6.36 -17.15
N PRO A 195 14.96 -7.61 -17.50
CA PRO A 195 15.18 -8.11 -18.85
C PRO A 195 14.28 -7.37 -19.85
N ASP A 196 14.73 -7.28 -21.10
CA ASP A 196 13.88 -6.84 -22.19
C ASP A 196 12.86 -7.93 -22.51
N ILE A 197 11.57 -7.60 -22.38
CA ILE A 197 10.45 -8.51 -22.66
C ILE A 197 9.69 -7.95 -23.86
N PRO A 198 9.79 -8.61 -25.04
CA PRO A 198 9.14 -8.13 -26.25
C PRO A 198 7.64 -7.88 -26.06
N GLY A 199 7.20 -6.65 -26.34
CA GLY A 199 5.80 -6.24 -26.27
C GLY A 199 5.30 -5.90 -24.86
N ALA A 200 6.14 -5.95 -23.83
CA ALA A 200 5.80 -5.40 -22.52
C ALA A 200 5.83 -3.87 -22.56
N LEU A 201 4.85 -3.22 -21.93
CA LEU A 201 4.79 -1.77 -21.73
C LEU A 201 5.69 -1.33 -20.57
N GLN A 202 5.79 -2.18 -19.55
CA GLN A 202 6.61 -1.94 -18.37
C GLN A 202 7.10 -3.28 -17.83
N VAL A 203 8.35 -3.30 -17.38
CA VAL A 203 8.96 -4.47 -16.74
C VAL A 203 9.66 -4.01 -15.48
N GLU A 204 9.35 -4.67 -14.36
CA GLU A 204 10.08 -4.49 -13.11
C GLU A 204 10.56 -5.83 -12.58
N THR A 205 11.62 -5.80 -11.78
CA THR A 205 12.23 -7.00 -11.24
C THR A 205 12.66 -6.78 -9.80
N PHE A 206 12.67 -7.84 -9.01
CA PHE A 206 13.20 -7.82 -7.66
C PHE A 206 13.80 -9.18 -7.29
N PRO A 207 14.79 -9.21 -6.37
CA PRO A 207 15.32 -10.44 -5.82
C PRO A 207 14.31 -11.05 -4.84
N SER A 208 14.14 -12.36 -4.89
CA SER A 208 13.36 -13.09 -3.89
C SER A 208 14.16 -14.27 -3.36
N ALA A 209 14.04 -14.56 -2.06
CA ALA A 209 14.57 -15.75 -1.43
C ALA A 209 13.73 -17.01 -1.72
N TRP A 210 12.61 -16.85 -2.43
CA TRP A 210 11.64 -17.91 -2.67
C TRP A 210 11.15 -17.89 -4.10
N ARG A 211 10.87 -19.07 -4.64
CA ARG A 211 10.17 -19.16 -5.91
C ARG A 211 8.68 -18.92 -5.68
N LEU A 212 8.25 -17.67 -5.85
CA LEU A 212 6.86 -17.27 -5.60
C LEU A 212 5.92 -17.50 -6.79
N VAL A 213 6.45 -17.83 -7.97
CA VAL A 213 5.67 -17.98 -9.19
C VAL A 213 5.88 -19.38 -9.78
N ASP A 214 4.78 -20.05 -10.13
CA ASP A 214 4.81 -21.38 -10.74
C ASP A 214 5.36 -21.37 -12.18
N ASP A 215 5.51 -22.55 -12.80
CA ASP A 215 5.99 -22.68 -14.19
C ASP A 215 5.06 -22.01 -15.22
N ARG A 216 3.84 -21.65 -14.82
CA ARG A 216 2.82 -21.02 -15.66
C ARG A 216 2.69 -19.51 -15.41
N GLY A 217 3.56 -18.93 -14.57
CA GLY A 217 3.50 -17.50 -14.25
C GLY A 217 2.40 -17.13 -13.26
N ARG A 218 1.83 -18.09 -12.52
CA ARG A 218 0.74 -17.84 -11.57
C ARG A 218 1.30 -17.44 -10.22
N MET A 219 0.70 -16.40 -9.65
CA MET A 219 0.96 -15.97 -8.27
C MET A 219 0.49 -17.04 -7.26
N PRO A 220 1.11 -17.09 -6.07
CA PRO A 220 0.75 -18.08 -5.07
C PRO A 220 -0.61 -17.72 -4.46
N THR A 221 -1.42 -18.74 -4.15
CA THR A 221 -2.66 -18.60 -3.39
C THR A 221 -2.53 -19.08 -1.95
N SER A 222 -1.40 -19.71 -1.61
CA SER A 222 -0.98 -20.10 -0.26
C SER A 222 0.54 -20.16 -0.19
N LEU A 223 1.09 -20.29 1.02
CA LEU A 223 2.53 -20.52 1.24
C LEU A 223 2.87 -21.98 1.54
N GLU A 224 1.96 -22.90 1.20
CA GLU A 224 2.25 -24.32 1.32
C GLU A 224 3.35 -24.70 0.31
N PRO A 225 4.22 -25.69 0.63
CA PRO A 225 5.33 -26.09 -0.25
C PRO A 225 4.92 -26.51 -1.67
N GLU A 226 3.64 -26.82 -1.89
CA GLU A 226 3.10 -27.15 -3.22
C GLU A 226 2.75 -25.90 -4.04
N ALA A 227 2.50 -24.77 -3.38
CA ALA A 227 2.09 -23.50 -3.97
C ALA A 227 3.26 -22.54 -4.22
N ILE A 228 4.36 -22.70 -3.48
CA ILE A 228 5.62 -21.99 -3.69
C ILE A 228 6.74 -22.99 -3.96
N GLY A 229 7.71 -22.62 -4.80
CA GLY A 229 8.88 -23.47 -5.02
C GLY A 229 9.91 -23.37 -3.88
N PRO A 230 11.05 -24.08 -4.01
CA PRO A 230 12.04 -24.16 -2.94
C PRO A 230 12.69 -22.80 -2.66
N GLU A 231 13.23 -22.64 -1.45
CA GLU A 231 14.08 -21.52 -1.07
C GLU A 231 15.33 -21.46 -1.98
N GLY A 232 15.79 -20.26 -2.28
CA GLY A 232 16.92 -19.99 -3.16
C GLY A 232 16.97 -18.53 -3.58
N THR A 233 17.97 -18.14 -4.36
CA THR A 233 18.06 -16.75 -4.84
C THR A 233 17.40 -16.66 -6.19
N TYR A 234 16.27 -15.97 -6.32
CA TYR A 234 15.51 -15.85 -7.57
C TYR A 234 15.43 -14.42 -8.04
N GLN A 235 15.37 -14.24 -9.36
CA GLN A 235 14.96 -12.98 -9.97
C GLN A 235 13.49 -13.10 -10.37
N ILE A 236 12.60 -12.41 -9.66
CA ILE A 236 11.20 -12.30 -10.07
C ILE A 236 11.08 -11.14 -11.04
N VAL A 237 10.41 -11.37 -12.17
CA VAL A 237 10.13 -10.38 -13.20
C VAL A 237 8.63 -10.23 -13.32
N VAL A 238 8.15 -9.01 -13.19
CA VAL A 238 6.75 -8.65 -13.41
C VAL A 238 6.71 -7.78 -14.66
N ALA A 239 5.82 -8.11 -15.59
CA ALA A 239 5.67 -7.39 -16.84
C ALA A 239 4.20 -7.06 -17.10
N ALA A 240 3.95 -5.82 -17.50
CA ALA A 240 2.66 -5.34 -17.95
C ALA A 240 2.61 -5.37 -19.48
N PHE A 241 1.55 -5.92 -20.05
CA PHE A 241 1.32 -5.98 -21.50
C PHE A 241 0.07 -5.19 -21.90
N PRO A 242 -0.05 -4.78 -23.18
CA PRO A 242 -1.26 -4.14 -23.69
C PRO A 242 -2.53 -4.93 -23.36
N GLY A 243 -3.60 -4.22 -23.00
CA GLY A 243 -4.89 -4.82 -22.63
C GLY A 243 -4.99 -5.26 -21.16
N GLY A 244 -4.15 -4.73 -20.27
CA GLY A 244 -4.22 -4.96 -18.82
C GLY A 244 -3.78 -6.36 -18.37
N LYS A 245 -3.03 -7.07 -19.21
CA LYS A 245 -2.46 -8.36 -18.85
C LYS A 245 -1.17 -8.13 -18.07
N VAL A 246 -1.17 -8.48 -16.80
CA VAL A 246 0.04 -8.52 -15.97
C VAL A 246 0.51 -9.97 -15.87
N THR A 247 1.78 -10.21 -16.18
CA THR A 247 2.42 -11.52 -16.04
C THR A 247 3.56 -11.39 -15.04
N ALA A 248 3.60 -12.28 -14.05
CA ALA A 248 4.77 -12.47 -13.22
C ALA A 248 5.48 -13.76 -13.68
N ALA A 249 6.80 -13.75 -13.72
CA ALA A 249 7.62 -14.90 -14.05
C ALA A 249 8.83 -14.94 -13.11
N THR A 250 9.29 -16.15 -12.79
CA THR A 250 10.57 -16.33 -12.09
C THR A 250 11.63 -16.65 -13.13
N LEU A 251 12.69 -15.86 -13.21
CA LEU A 251 13.90 -16.19 -13.95
C LEU A 251 14.89 -16.92 -13.03
N LEU A 252 15.72 -17.76 -13.64
CA LEU A 252 16.66 -18.73 -13.07
C LEU A 252 17.27 -18.35 -11.70
N PRO A 253 17.66 -19.33 -10.86
CA PRO A 253 18.35 -19.01 -9.63
C PRO A 253 19.57 -18.13 -9.93
N LEU A 254 19.60 -16.94 -9.33
CA LEU A 254 20.75 -16.04 -9.35
C LEU A 254 21.88 -16.82 -8.69
N ARG A 255 22.77 -17.37 -9.51
CA ARG A 255 23.92 -18.13 -9.01
C ARG A 255 24.72 -17.22 -8.09
N GLY A 256 24.94 -17.67 -6.85
CA GLY A 256 26.00 -17.14 -5.99
C GLY A 256 27.38 -17.46 -6.56
#